data_AF-A0A4Y8S5H5-F1
#
_entry.id   AF-A0A4Y8S5H5-F1
#
_cell.length_a   1.000
_cell.length_b   1.000
_cell.length_c   1.000
_cell.angle_alpha   90.00
_cell.angle_beta   90.00
_cell.angle_gamma   90.00
#
_symmetry.space_group_name_H-M   'P 1'
#
loop_
_entity.id
_entity.type
_entity.pdbx_description
1 polymer ?
#
loop_
_entity_poly.entity_id
_entity_poly.type
_entity_poly.pdbx_seq_one_letter_code
_entity_poly.pdbx_strand_id
1 'polypeptide(L)'
;MVGTNTRWVRAFFNVLFNKYWEKAYADAFKRVQDSDIAKDIVQEVFVHLWEKREALNILNLPAYLNVAIRNKVFKQLEKRANHMPFFDVLDNMPSGHSKPDENLLGKELLNFYETLVNSLPDKGQNIFRLHYEEDLPTKEIAVKLVKNFEMAAAQSGKFCTKFPFDDTDIYKTVEGASYALAVHPDPKLMAYVDSMITIVGKAQEPDGYLYTARTIDPLNPHEWSGKERWVLENELSHELYNSGHMFEAAAAHFLATGKRNFLNIALKNADLLVQTFGPGKRHVAPGHEIVEMGLVRL
;
A
#
# COMPACT_ATOMS: atom_id res chain seq x y z
N MET A 1 -10.58 -15.13 45.80
CA MET A 1 -11.69 -14.32 45.30
C MET A 1 -11.50 -14.09 43.80
N VAL A 2 -11.95 -15.02 42.97
CA VAL A 2 -11.91 -14.95 41.50
C VAL A 2 -13.25 -15.51 41.05
N GLY A 3 -14.17 -14.67 40.55
CA GLY A 3 -15.50 -15.20 40.18
C GLY A 3 -16.56 -14.19 39.75
N THR A 4 -16.37 -12.89 39.97
CA THR A 4 -17.43 -11.89 39.68
C THR A 4 -17.16 -11.02 38.45
N ASN A 5 -15.94 -11.00 37.89
CA ASN A 5 -15.59 -10.04 36.83
C ASN A 5 -15.93 -10.53 35.39
N THR A 6 -16.02 -11.83 35.14
CA THR A 6 -16.18 -12.36 33.78
C THR A 6 -17.61 -12.30 33.23
N ARG A 7 -18.63 -12.29 34.11
CA ARG A 7 -20.05 -12.34 33.71
C ARG A 7 -20.54 -11.00 33.16
N TRP A 8 -20.12 -9.89 33.77
CA TRP A 8 -20.50 -8.54 33.36
C TRP A 8 -19.79 -8.10 32.08
N VAL A 9 -18.50 -8.46 31.92
CA VAL A 9 -17.71 -8.15 30.73
C VAL A 9 -18.28 -8.88 29.50
N ARG A 10 -18.69 -10.15 29.65
CA ARG A 10 -19.41 -10.89 28.59
C ARG A 10 -20.77 -10.30 28.25
N ALA A 11 -21.55 -9.90 29.26
CA ALA A 11 -22.85 -9.26 29.03
C ALA A 11 -22.72 -7.92 28.29
N PHE A 12 -21.72 -7.11 28.63
CA PHE A 12 -21.43 -5.84 27.96
C PHE A 12 -20.97 -6.05 26.50
N PHE A 13 -20.11 -7.04 26.25
CA PHE A 13 -19.70 -7.38 24.88
C PHE A 13 -20.87 -7.88 24.02
N ASN A 14 -21.79 -8.67 24.58
CA ASN A 14 -22.99 -9.07 23.86
C ASN A 14 -23.88 -7.88 23.49
N VAL A 15 -23.97 -6.87 24.36
CA VAL A 15 -24.70 -5.62 24.04
C VAL A 15 -24.01 -4.85 22.92
N LEU A 16 -22.68 -4.75 22.93
CA LEU A 16 -21.92 -4.13 21.85
C LEU A 16 -22.06 -4.88 20.52
N PHE A 17 -21.88 -6.20 20.56
CA PHE A 17 -22.03 -7.06 19.40
C PHE A 17 -23.43 -6.91 18.79
N ASN A 18 -24.49 -7.06 19.58
CA ASN A 18 -25.86 -6.93 19.09
C ASN A 18 -26.15 -5.53 18.51
N LYS A 19 -25.56 -4.48 19.09
CA LYS A 19 -25.76 -3.10 18.61
C LYS A 19 -25.09 -2.82 17.27
N TYR A 20 -23.93 -3.41 17.01
CA TYR A 20 -23.09 -3.07 15.85
C TYR A 20 -23.05 -4.16 14.78
N TRP A 21 -23.51 -5.39 15.08
CA TRP A 21 -23.50 -6.54 14.19
C TRP A 21 -24.15 -6.27 12.84
N GLU A 22 -25.38 -5.76 12.81
CA GLU A 22 -26.10 -5.56 11.55
C GLU A 22 -25.38 -4.57 10.63
N LYS A 23 -24.88 -3.47 11.19
CA LYS A 23 -24.14 -2.46 10.43
C LYS A 23 -22.80 -3.00 9.95
N ALA A 24 -22.07 -3.72 10.81
CA ALA A 24 -20.82 -4.38 10.49
C ALA A 24 -20.99 -5.42 9.37
N TYR A 25 -22.01 -6.26 9.47
CA TYR A 25 -22.36 -7.26 8.48
C TYR A 25 -22.76 -6.63 7.16
N ALA A 26 -23.63 -5.61 7.16
CA ALA A 26 -24.02 -4.91 5.94
C ALA A 26 -22.81 -4.28 5.24
N ASP A 27 -21.87 -3.72 6.01
CA ASP A 27 -20.63 -3.11 5.50
C ASP A 27 -19.69 -4.16 4.88
N ALA A 28 -19.49 -5.31 5.55
CA ALA A 28 -18.73 -6.43 5.01
C ALA A 28 -19.40 -7.00 3.76
N PHE A 29 -20.69 -7.31 3.83
CA PHE A 29 -21.47 -7.94 2.77
C PHE A 29 -21.54 -7.06 1.51
N LYS A 30 -21.67 -5.74 1.66
CA LYS A 30 -21.64 -4.82 0.51
C LYS A 30 -20.35 -4.95 -0.30
N ARG A 31 -19.23 -5.31 0.33
CA ARG A 31 -17.92 -5.42 -0.32
C ARG A 31 -17.60 -6.83 -0.81
N VAL A 32 -17.95 -7.88 -0.07
CA VAL A 32 -17.63 -9.27 -0.46
C VAL A 32 -18.74 -9.95 -1.27
N GLN A 33 -19.97 -9.43 -1.21
CA GLN A 33 -21.19 -10.01 -1.81
C GLN A 33 -21.41 -11.49 -1.49
N ASP A 34 -20.88 -11.94 -0.36
CA ASP A 34 -20.90 -13.32 0.11
C ASP A 34 -21.30 -13.32 1.60
N SER A 35 -22.43 -13.95 1.92
CA SER A 35 -23.01 -13.94 3.26
C SER A 35 -22.10 -14.61 4.28
N ASP A 36 -21.51 -15.74 3.92
CA ASP A 36 -20.78 -16.56 4.89
C ASP A 36 -19.42 -15.93 5.19
N ILE A 37 -18.77 -15.37 4.16
CA ILE A 37 -17.55 -14.57 4.35
C ILE A 37 -17.83 -13.29 5.14
N ALA A 38 -18.93 -12.59 4.85
CA ALA A 38 -19.27 -11.38 5.58
C ALA A 38 -19.47 -11.66 7.08
N LYS A 39 -20.11 -12.77 7.44
CA LYS A 39 -20.27 -13.19 8.85
C LYS A 39 -18.93 -13.51 9.49
N ASP A 40 -18.07 -14.25 8.79
CA ASP A 40 -16.77 -14.68 9.30
C ASP A 40 -15.85 -13.47 9.57
N ILE A 41 -15.78 -12.53 8.64
CA ILE A 41 -15.04 -11.27 8.80
C ILE A 41 -15.50 -10.50 10.03
N VAL A 42 -16.81 -10.32 10.17
CA VAL A 42 -17.35 -9.59 11.32
C VAL A 42 -17.03 -10.33 12.61
N GLN A 43 -17.19 -11.65 12.64
CA GLN A 43 -16.87 -12.48 13.79
C GLN A 43 -15.40 -12.32 14.20
N GLU A 44 -14.46 -12.40 13.26
CA GLU A 44 -13.02 -12.23 13.53
C GLU A 44 -12.70 -10.83 14.09
N VAL A 45 -13.30 -9.77 13.56
CA VAL A 45 -13.11 -8.39 14.05
C VAL A 45 -13.57 -8.27 15.50
N PHE A 46 -14.74 -8.83 15.84
CA PHE A 46 -15.26 -8.79 17.19
C PHE A 46 -14.46 -9.68 18.16
N VAL A 47 -13.95 -10.83 17.71
CA VAL A 47 -13.02 -11.65 18.50
C VAL A 47 -11.72 -10.88 18.79
N HIS A 48 -11.15 -10.23 17.78
CA HIS A 48 -9.93 -9.43 17.96
C HIS A 48 -10.15 -8.27 18.95
N LEU A 49 -11.27 -7.56 18.81
CA LEU A 49 -11.66 -6.50 19.74
C LEU A 49 -11.77 -7.03 21.18
N TRP A 50 -12.33 -8.23 21.36
CA TRP A 50 -12.43 -8.87 22.67
C TRP A 50 -11.07 -9.27 23.25
N GLU A 51 -10.20 -9.87 22.44
CA GLU A 51 -8.86 -10.33 22.86
C GLU A 51 -7.96 -9.16 23.26
N LYS A 52 -8.05 -8.05 22.52
CA LYS A 52 -7.18 -6.88 22.71
C LYS A 52 -7.84 -5.75 23.52
N ARG A 53 -9.02 -5.99 24.12
CA ARG A 53 -9.83 -4.99 24.84
C ARG A 53 -9.09 -4.21 25.94
N GLU A 54 -8.07 -4.80 26.56
CA GLU A 54 -7.28 -4.16 27.63
C GLU A 54 -6.11 -3.32 27.08
N ALA A 55 -5.72 -3.54 25.82
CA ALA A 55 -4.61 -2.86 25.15
C ALA A 55 -5.08 -1.80 24.13
N LEU A 56 -6.32 -1.91 23.64
CA LEU A 56 -6.87 -1.00 22.64
C LEU A 56 -7.45 0.27 23.29
N ASN A 57 -6.91 1.43 22.92
CA ASN A 57 -7.48 2.72 23.30
C ASN A 57 -8.40 3.25 22.17
N ILE A 58 -9.67 2.86 22.19
CA ILE A 58 -10.63 3.19 21.12
C ILE A 58 -11.48 4.38 21.55
N LEU A 59 -11.22 5.53 20.93
CA LEU A 59 -12.00 6.77 21.11
C LEU A 59 -13.36 6.71 20.37
N ASN A 60 -13.43 6.04 19.22
CA ASN A 60 -14.65 5.94 18.40
C ASN A 60 -14.83 4.52 17.85
N LEU A 61 -15.67 3.73 18.50
CA LEU A 61 -15.90 2.33 18.15
C LEU A 61 -16.54 2.14 16.75
N PRO A 62 -17.55 2.92 16.32
CA PRO A 62 -18.06 2.85 14.95
C PRO A 62 -16.99 3.05 13.87
N ALA A 63 -16.11 4.04 14.04
CA ALA A 63 -15.03 4.30 13.08
C ALA A 63 -14.00 3.15 13.07
N TYR A 64 -13.63 2.66 14.26
CA TYR A 64 -12.74 1.50 14.39
C TYR A 64 -13.31 0.26 13.70
N LEU A 65 -14.59 -0.05 13.91
CA LEU A 65 -15.22 -1.23 13.30
C LEU A 65 -15.26 -1.13 11.77
N ASN A 66 -15.52 0.06 11.21
CA ASN A 66 -15.51 0.25 9.77
C ASN A 66 -14.13 -0.05 9.17
N VAL A 67 -13.07 0.51 9.76
CA VAL A 67 -11.69 0.27 9.33
C VAL A 67 -11.30 -1.20 9.49
N ALA A 68 -11.59 -1.80 10.65
CA ALA A 68 -11.23 -3.19 10.93
C ALA A 68 -11.94 -4.18 9.98
N ILE A 69 -13.23 -3.95 9.70
CA ILE A 69 -14.00 -4.78 8.76
C ILE A 69 -13.46 -4.62 7.35
N ARG A 70 -13.22 -3.38 6.91
CA ARG A 70 -12.67 -3.12 5.59
C ARG A 70 -11.32 -3.83 5.40
N ASN A 71 -10.41 -3.70 6.36
CA ASN A 71 -9.09 -4.34 6.29
C ASN A 71 -9.21 -5.88 6.24
N LYS A 72 -10.14 -6.46 6.99
CA LYS A 72 -10.41 -7.91 6.95
C LYS A 72 -11.04 -8.38 5.64
N VAL A 73 -11.95 -7.59 5.07
CA VAL A 73 -12.49 -7.83 3.72
C VAL A 73 -11.36 -7.88 2.70
N PHE A 74 -10.46 -6.91 2.73
CA PHE A 74 -9.33 -6.87 1.79
C PHE A 74 -8.45 -8.11 1.90
N LYS A 75 -8.02 -8.45 3.11
CA LYS A 75 -7.22 -9.66 3.36
C LYS A 75 -7.93 -10.95 2.88
N GLN A 76 -9.25 -10.99 2.94
CA GLN A 76 -10.02 -12.15 2.49
C GLN A 76 -10.20 -12.21 0.96
N LEU A 77 -10.40 -11.06 0.30
CA LEU A 77 -10.50 -10.98 -1.16
C LEU A 77 -9.14 -11.28 -1.81
N GLU A 78 -8.06 -10.84 -1.20
CA GLU A 78 -6.69 -11.15 -1.60
C GLU A 78 -6.42 -12.67 -1.58
N LYS A 79 -6.80 -13.35 -0.49
CA LYS A 79 -6.71 -14.83 -0.39
C LYS A 79 -7.52 -15.56 -1.46
N ARG A 80 -8.69 -15.02 -1.83
CA ARG A 80 -9.53 -15.55 -2.93
C ARG A 80 -8.92 -15.29 -4.30
N ALA A 81 -8.33 -14.12 -4.52
CA ALA A 81 -7.65 -13.77 -5.76
C ALA A 81 -6.42 -14.66 -6.02
N ASN A 82 -5.72 -15.07 -4.94
CA ASN A 82 -4.61 -16.02 -4.99
C ASN A 82 -5.05 -17.49 -5.19
N HIS A 83 -6.35 -17.79 -5.21
CA HIS A 83 -6.92 -19.11 -5.53
C HIS A 83 -7.48 -19.23 -6.95
N MET A 84 -7.33 -18.21 -7.80
CA MET A 84 -7.60 -18.34 -9.24
C MET A 84 -6.48 -19.21 -9.85
N PRO A 85 -6.76 -20.33 -10.54
CA PRO A 85 -5.74 -21.28 -10.95
C PRO A 85 -4.82 -20.66 -12.01
N PHE A 86 -3.66 -20.18 -11.54
CA PHE A 86 -2.55 -19.59 -12.29
C PHE A 86 -1.97 -20.53 -13.36
N PHE A 87 -2.28 -21.83 -13.31
CA PHE A 87 -1.63 -22.85 -14.14
C PHE A 87 -2.20 -22.98 -15.57
N ASP A 88 -3.42 -22.54 -15.86
CA ASP A 88 -4.00 -22.70 -17.21
C ASP A 88 -3.54 -21.62 -18.22
N VAL A 89 -2.93 -20.53 -17.73
CA VAL A 89 -2.51 -19.39 -18.57
C VAL A 89 -1.07 -19.53 -19.07
N LEU A 90 -0.24 -20.33 -18.40
CA LEU A 90 1.17 -20.50 -18.76
C LEU A 90 1.39 -21.36 -20.02
N ASP A 91 0.45 -22.26 -20.34
CA ASP A 91 0.62 -23.21 -21.46
C ASP A 91 0.33 -22.60 -22.85
N ASN A 92 -0.10 -21.34 -22.95
CA ASN A 92 -0.57 -20.74 -24.21
C ASN A 92 0.12 -19.44 -24.66
N MET A 93 1.26 -19.03 -24.09
CA MET A 93 1.99 -17.84 -24.58
C MET A 93 3.18 -18.20 -25.50
N PRO A 94 3.28 -17.62 -26.71
CA PRO A 94 4.39 -17.89 -27.62
C PRO A 94 5.71 -17.33 -27.08
N SER A 95 6.76 -18.14 -27.14
CA SER A 95 8.12 -17.82 -26.74
C SER A 95 8.71 -16.70 -27.63
N GLY A 96 8.89 -15.49 -27.09
CA GLY A 96 9.34 -14.31 -27.85
C GLY A 96 10.50 -13.56 -27.21
N HIS A 97 11.72 -14.04 -27.45
CA HIS A 97 13.00 -13.32 -27.62
C HIS A 97 13.43 -12.26 -26.58
N SER A 98 14.44 -12.66 -25.80
CA SER A 98 15.18 -11.90 -24.79
C SER A 98 16.02 -10.74 -25.36
N LYS A 99 16.01 -9.58 -24.67
CA LYS A 99 17.14 -8.63 -24.64
C LYS A 99 17.87 -8.74 -23.29
N PRO A 100 19.21 -8.65 -23.23
CA PRO A 100 19.96 -8.98 -22.01
C PRO A 100 19.94 -7.90 -20.89
N ASP A 101 19.61 -6.64 -21.19
CA ASP A 101 19.79 -5.53 -20.25
C ASP A 101 18.58 -5.25 -19.32
N GLU A 102 17.35 -5.60 -19.69
CA GLU A 102 16.16 -5.31 -18.86
C GLU A 102 16.08 -6.15 -17.56
N ASN A 103 16.84 -7.24 -17.48
CA ASN A 103 16.76 -8.20 -16.37
C ASN A 103 17.63 -7.86 -15.16
N LEU A 104 18.52 -6.85 -15.24
CA LEU A 104 19.50 -6.57 -14.18
C LEU A 104 18.90 -5.78 -13.01
N LEU A 105 18.09 -4.75 -13.28
CA LEU A 105 17.53 -3.86 -12.25
C LEU A 105 16.55 -4.58 -11.30
N GLY A 106 15.65 -5.43 -11.82
CA GLY A 106 14.78 -6.21 -10.93
C GLY A 106 15.48 -7.39 -10.23
N LYS A 107 16.61 -7.87 -10.78
CA LYS A 107 17.52 -8.77 -10.06
C LYS A 107 18.15 -8.05 -8.87
N GLU A 108 18.55 -6.80 -9.05
CA GLU A 108 19.11 -5.95 -7.99
C GLU A 108 18.06 -5.59 -6.94
N LEU A 109 16.80 -5.35 -7.32
CA LEU A 109 15.69 -5.08 -6.37
C LEU A 109 15.39 -6.26 -5.45
N LEU A 110 15.40 -7.49 -5.98
CA LEU A 110 15.27 -8.66 -5.10
C LEU A 110 16.50 -8.90 -4.23
N ASN A 111 17.70 -8.78 -4.80
CA ASN A 111 18.92 -8.90 -4.00
C ASN A 111 18.97 -7.83 -2.91
N PHE A 112 18.47 -6.63 -3.21
CA PHE A 112 18.30 -5.54 -2.27
C PHE A 112 17.32 -5.92 -1.16
N TYR A 113 16.15 -6.42 -1.51
CA TYR A 113 15.15 -6.86 -0.54
C TYR A 113 15.76 -7.91 0.42
N GLU A 114 16.40 -8.94 -0.13
CA GLU A 114 17.04 -10.00 0.66
C GLU A 114 18.20 -9.46 1.51
N THR A 115 19.02 -8.56 0.97
CA THR A 115 20.14 -7.97 1.72
C THR A 115 19.64 -7.07 2.85
N LEU A 116 18.63 -6.25 2.59
CA LEU A 116 17.99 -5.37 3.56
C LEU A 116 17.43 -6.20 4.71
N VAL A 117 16.60 -7.20 4.38
CA VAL A 117 16.02 -8.10 5.37
C VAL A 117 17.14 -8.74 6.19
N ASN A 118 18.14 -9.34 5.55
CA ASN A 118 19.22 -10.03 6.27
C ASN A 118 20.16 -9.09 7.06
N SER A 119 20.20 -7.80 6.75
CA SER A 119 20.98 -6.80 7.49
C SER A 119 20.31 -6.29 8.77
N LEU A 120 19.00 -6.52 8.92
CA LEU A 120 18.27 -6.13 10.13
C LEU A 120 18.59 -7.08 11.30
N PRO A 121 18.60 -6.61 12.55
CA PRO A 121 18.68 -7.48 13.73
C PRO A 121 17.48 -8.44 13.79
N ASP A 122 17.60 -9.64 14.40
CA ASP A 122 16.57 -10.71 14.38
C ASP A 122 15.12 -10.24 14.66
N LYS A 123 14.94 -9.25 15.55
CA LYS A 123 13.62 -8.65 15.82
C LYS A 123 13.14 -7.72 14.70
N GLY A 124 14.03 -6.93 14.11
CA GLY A 124 13.76 -6.06 12.96
C GLY A 124 13.53 -6.87 11.68
N GLN A 125 14.26 -7.97 11.49
CA GLN A 125 14.00 -8.96 10.45
C GLN A 125 12.57 -9.47 10.50
N ASN A 126 12.15 -9.95 11.68
CA ASN A 126 10.80 -10.47 11.85
C ASN A 126 9.73 -9.39 11.70
N ILE A 127 9.94 -8.16 12.17
CA ILE A 127 8.96 -7.08 11.98
C ILE A 127 8.86 -6.68 10.51
N PHE A 128 9.98 -6.55 9.80
CA PHE A 128 10.00 -6.22 8.38
C PHE A 128 9.38 -7.33 7.54
N ARG A 129 9.74 -8.58 7.82
CA ARG A 129 9.14 -9.78 7.24
C ARG A 129 7.64 -9.86 7.55
N LEU A 130 7.21 -9.70 8.80
CA LEU A 130 5.78 -9.72 9.17
C LEU A 130 4.97 -8.56 8.57
N HIS A 131 5.61 -7.43 8.26
CA HIS A 131 4.95 -6.26 7.67
C HIS A 131 4.92 -6.30 6.13
N TYR A 132 5.85 -7.02 5.49
CA TYR A 132 6.05 -6.99 4.03
C TYR A 132 6.22 -8.39 3.34
N GLU A 133 6.30 -9.53 4.04
CA GLU A 133 6.42 -10.89 3.44
C GLU A 133 5.13 -11.37 2.76
N GLU A 134 3.94 -10.93 3.21
CA GLU A 134 2.68 -11.24 2.51
C GLU A 134 2.56 -10.45 1.18
N ASP A 135 3.27 -9.32 1.05
CA ASP A 135 3.28 -8.40 -0.11
C ASP A 135 4.53 -8.54 -1.00
N LEU A 136 5.34 -9.57 -0.79
CA LEU A 136 6.64 -9.69 -1.42
C LEU A 136 6.52 -9.90 -2.94
N PRO A 137 6.96 -8.94 -3.78
CA PRO A 137 6.92 -9.14 -5.22
C PRO A 137 7.90 -10.25 -5.60
N THR A 138 7.45 -11.18 -6.44
CA THR A 138 8.37 -12.12 -7.08
C THR A 138 9.40 -11.35 -7.89
N LYS A 139 10.50 -12.01 -8.27
CA LYS A 139 11.55 -11.42 -9.12
C LYS A 139 11.01 -10.75 -10.37
N GLU A 140 9.99 -11.36 -10.93
CA GLU A 140 9.34 -10.89 -12.13
C GLU A 140 8.49 -9.64 -11.86
N ILE A 141 7.81 -9.58 -10.70
CA ILE A 141 7.01 -8.42 -10.28
C ILE A 141 7.94 -7.24 -9.96
N ALA A 142 9.06 -7.48 -9.28
CA ALA A 142 10.07 -6.47 -8.97
C ALA A 142 10.61 -5.76 -10.23
N VAL A 143 10.89 -6.51 -11.30
CA VAL A 143 11.27 -5.93 -12.61
C VAL A 143 10.16 -5.03 -13.15
N LYS A 144 8.91 -5.50 -13.11
CA LYS A 144 7.74 -4.78 -13.66
C LYS A 144 7.43 -3.49 -12.89
N LEU A 145 7.61 -3.49 -11.57
CA LEU A 145 7.47 -2.29 -10.72
C LEU A 145 8.36 -1.15 -11.21
N VAL A 146 9.67 -1.41 -11.37
CA VAL A 146 10.62 -0.41 -11.88
C VAL A 146 10.27 0.00 -13.31
N LYS A 147 9.90 -0.97 -14.15
CA LYS A 147 9.57 -0.73 -15.56
C LYS A 147 8.37 0.21 -15.73
N ASN A 148 7.38 0.19 -14.83
CA ASN A 148 6.28 1.15 -14.87
C ASN A 148 6.76 2.60 -14.74
N PHE A 149 7.70 2.88 -13.84
CA PHE A 149 8.29 4.23 -13.70
C PHE A 149 9.11 4.63 -14.91
N GLU A 150 9.88 3.71 -15.49
CA GLU A 150 10.63 3.96 -16.74
C GLU A 150 9.69 4.28 -17.91
N MET A 151 8.60 3.51 -18.06
CA MET A 151 7.57 3.75 -19.08
C MET A 151 6.82 5.07 -18.84
N ALA A 152 6.56 5.41 -17.57
CA ALA A 152 5.91 6.67 -17.20
C ALA A 152 6.81 7.87 -17.52
N ALA A 153 8.11 7.77 -17.21
CA ALA A 153 9.10 8.78 -17.57
C ALA A 153 9.22 8.96 -19.09
N ALA A 154 9.09 7.88 -19.85
CA ALA A 154 9.08 7.92 -21.32
C ALA A 154 7.71 8.28 -21.92
N GLN A 155 6.64 8.33 -21.12
CA GLN A 155 5.24 8.43 -21.56
C GLN A 155 4.92 7.47 -22.71
N SER A 156 5.43 6.25 -22.60
CA SER A 156 5.37 5.27 -23.67
C SER A 156 5.39 3.86 -23.10
N GLY A 157 4.46 3.03 -23.56
CA GLY A 157 4.35 1.63 -23.18
C GLY A 157 2.94 1.32 -22.67
N LYS A 158 2.84 0.28 -21.85
CA LYS A 158 1.59 -0.11 -21.19
C LYS A 158 1.91 -0.51 -19.77
N PHE A 159 1.08 -0.06 -18.83
CA PHE A 159 1.16 -0.47 -17.43
C PHE A 159 1.28 -1.99 -17.34
N CYS A 160 2.33 -2.46 -16.66
CA CYS A 160 2.80 -3.85 -16.78
C CYS A 160 2.73 -4.64 -15.48
N THR A 161 2.20 -4.04 -14.42
CA THR A 161 1.82 -4.72 -13.17
C THR A 161 0.30 -4.81 -13.02
N LYS A 162 -0.20 -5.37 -11.91
CA LYS A 162 -1.61 -5.76 -11.78
C LYS A 162 -2.48 -4.66 -11.19
N PHE A 163 -1.97 -3.90 -10.23
CA PHE A 163 -2.76 -2.96 -9.46
C PHE A 163 -2.21 -1.54 -9.57
N PRO A 164 -3.09 -0.52 -9.62
CA PRO A 164 -2.65 0.87 -9.72
C PRO A 164 -1.82 1.36 -8.53
N PHE A 165 -1.89 0.65 -7.39
CA PHE A 165 -1.14 0.96 -6.18
C PHE A 165 0.21 0.25 -6.09
N ASP A 166 0.62 -0.50 -7.12
CA ASP A 166 1.90 -1.21 -7.15
C ASP A 166 3.10 -0.24 -7.03
N ASP A 167 2.95 1.04 -7.41
CA ASP A 167 3.96 2.09 -7.17
C ASP A 167 4.37 2.16 -5.68
N THR A 168 3.45 1.84 -4.76
CA THR A 168 3.71 1.90 -3.30
C THR A 168 4.71 0.88 -2.81
N ASP A 169 4.92 -0.22 -3.52
CA ASP A 169 5.91 -1.21 -3.13
C ASP A 169 7.33 -0.64 -3.20
N ILE A 170 7.60 0.22 -4.19
CA ILE A 170 8.87 0.95 -4.26
C ILE A 170 8.96 1.95 -3.11
N TYR A 171 7.88 2.67 -2.78
CA TYR A 171 7.90 3.67 -1.70
C TYR A 171 8.14 3.02 -0.34
N LYS A 172 7.40 1.95 -0.02
CA LYS A 172 7.58 1.15 1.20
C LYS A 172 8.98 0.55 1.31
N THR A 173 9.52 0.08 0.18
CA THR A 173 10.90 -0.43 0.11
C THR A 173 11.93 0.66 0.44
N VAL A 174 11.74 1.88 -0.09
CA VAL A 174 12.58 3.04 0.23
C VAL A 174 12.42 3.48 1.69
N GLU A 175 11.21 3.44 2.24
CA GLU A 175 10.94 3.74 3.66
C GLU A 175 11.71 2.78 4.57
N GLY A 176 11.54 1.47 4.33
CA GLY A 176 12.23 0.39 5.04
C GLY A 176 13.75 0.52 5.02
N ALA A 177 14.29 0.78 3.84
CA ALA A 177 15.71 1.01 3.65
C ALA A 177 16.22 2.25 4.36
N SER A 178 15.40 3.31 4.42
CA SER A 178 15.75 4.52 5.14
C SER A 178 15.82 4.28 6.65
N TYR A 179 14.89 3.51 7.23
CA TYR A 179 15.00 3.11 8.64
C TYR A 179 16.25 2.25 8.91
N ALA A 180 16.59 1.32 8.00
CA ALA A 180 17.82 0.55 8.12
C ALA A 180 19.06 1.45 8.09
N LEU A 181 19.13 2.40 7.15
CA LEU A 181 20.23 3.38 7.04
C LEU A 181 20.38 4.26 8.28
N ALA A 182 19.27 4.61 8.96
CA ALA A 182 19.30 5.41 10.18
C ALA A 182 19.96 4.67 11.36
N VAL A 183 19.86 3.34 11.39
CA VAL A 183 20.46 2.49 12.43
C VAL A 183 21.87 2.04 12.03
N HIS A 184 22.06 1.67 10.77
CA HIS A 184 23.32 1.16 10.24
C HIS A 184 23.63 1.79 8.88
N PRO A 185 24.51 2.81 8.83
CA PRO A 185 24.90 3.43 7.58
C PRO A 185 25.59 2.44 6.63
N ASP A 186 25.04 2.29 5.43
CA ASP A 186 25.60 1.48 4.34
C ASP A 186 25.63 2.29 3.04
N PRO A 187 26.83 2.68 2.54
CA PRO A 187 26.96 3.45 1.30
C PRO A 187 26.41 2.75 0.06
N LYS A 188 26.42 1.41 0.00
CA LYS A 188 25.86 0.66 -1.15
C LYS A 188 24.34 0.69 -1.13
N LEU A 189 23.74 0.46 0.05
CA LEU A 189 22.30 0.60 0.29
C LEU A 189 21.84 2.03 -0.04
N MET A 190 22.57 3.05 0.39
CA MET A 190 22.27 4.44 0.07
C MET A 190 22.32 4.73 -1.44
N ALA A 191 23.35 4.26 -2.14
CA ALA A 191 23.47 4.46 -3.58
C ALA A 191 22.34 3.77 -4.36
N TYR A 192 21.88 2.62 -3.89
CA TYR A 192 20.73 1.92 -4.47
C TYR A 192 19.42 2.67 -4.21
N VAL A 193 19.19 3.15 -2.98
CA VAL A 193 18.01 3.97 -2.68
C VAL A 193 17.99 5.24 -3.53
N ASP A 194 19.15 5.89 -3.73
CA ASP A 194 19.28 7.06 -4.60
C ASP A 194 18.94 6.73 -6.07
N SER A 195 19.30 5.55 -6.58
CA SER A 195 18.96 5.14 -7.95
C SER A 195 17.47 4.92 -8.12
N MET A 196 16.80 4.30 -7.13
CA MET A 196 15.35 4.11 -7.12
C MET A 196 14.61 5.45 -7.07
N ILE A 197 15.02 6.36 -6.19
CA ILE A 197 14.45 7.72 -6.10
C ILE A 197 14.65 8.47 -7.43
N THR A 198 15.79 8.28 -8.10
CA THR A 198 16.06 8.89 -9.41
C THR A 198 15.09 8.40 -10.47
N ILE A 199 14.79 7.09 -10.51
CA ILE A 199 13.82 6.51 -11.44
C ILE A 199 12.41 7.03 -11.14
N VAL A 200 12.01 7.04 -9.88
CA VAL A 200 10.72 7.57 -9.41
C VAL A 200 10.55 9.04 -9.81
N GLY A 201 11.58 9.87 -9.59
CA GLY A 201 11.54 11.29 -9.91
C GLY A 201 11.40 11.60 -11.40
N LYS A 202 11.94 10.73 -12.28
CA LYS A 202 11.78 10.90 -13.74
C LYS A 202 10.36 10.66 -14.23
N ALA A 203 9.57 9.89 -13.49
CA ALA A 203 8.16 9.63 -13.82
C ALA A 203 7.21 10.73 -13.34
N GLN A 204 7.70 11.69 -12.54
CA GLN A 204 6.86 12.76 -11.99
C GLN A 204 6.55 13.80 -13.08
N GLU A 205 5.27 14.07 -13.26
CA GLU A 205 4.79 15.07 -14.21
C GLU A 205 5.19 16.51 -13.81
N PRO A 206 5.17 17.47 -14.75
CA PRO A 206 5.59 18.85 -14.49
C PRO A 206 4.86 19.55 -13.34
N ASP A 207 3.60 19.20 -13.07
CA ASP A 207 2.79 19.78 -11.99
C ASP A 207 2.93 19.05 -10.64
N GLY A 208 3.67 17.94 -10.58
CA GLY A 208 3.88 17.15 -9.37
C GLY A 208 3.10 15.84 -9.31
N TYR A 209 2.22 15.58 -10.28
CA TYR A 209 1.50 14.32 -10.35
C TYR A 209 2.47 13.15 -10.56
N LEU A 210 2.29 12.08 -9.79
CA LEU A 210 3.13 10.88 -9.88
C LEU A 210 2.27 9.65 -9.62
N TYR A 211 1.94 8.95 -10.71
CA TYR A 211 1.11 7.76 -10.67
C TYR A 211 1.25 7.04 -12.02
N THR A 212 1.99 5.94 -12.04
CA THR A 212 2.44 5.32 -13.30
C THR A 212 1.28 4.73 -14.10
N ALA A 213 0.26 4.20 -13.41
CA ALA A 213 -0.95 3.63 -14.00
C ALA A 213 -1.77 4.59 -14.88
N ARG A 214 -1.50 5.90 -14.80
CA ARG A 214 -2.02 6.91 -15.74
C ARG A 214 -0.94 7.50 -16.63
N THR A 215 0.23 7.80 -16.06
CA THR A 215 1.27 8.60 -16.73
C THR A 215 1.87 7.88 -17.95
N ILE A 216 1.89 6.53 -17.96
CA ILE A 216 2.41 5.72 -19.06
C ILE A 216 1.62 5.93 -20.37
N ASP A 217 0.29 5.84 -20.28
CA ASP A 217 -0.65 6.03 -21.39
C ASP A 217 -1.90 6.75 -20.87
N PRO A 218 -1.94 8.10 -20.90
CA PRO A 218 -3.06 8.86 -20.37
C PRO A 218 -4.34 8.72 -21.22
N LEU A 219 -4.25 8.22 -22.46
CA LEU A 219 -5.40 7.94 -23.31
C LEU A 219 -6.06 6.61 -22.93
N ASN A 220 -5.26 5.64 -22.46
CA ASN A 220 -5.74 4.33 -22.01
C ASN A 220 -5.14 3.97 -20.64
N PRO A 221 -5.49 4.71 -19.57
CA PRO A 221 -4.96 4.43 -18.24
C PRO A 221 -5.50 3.10 -17.71
N HIS A 222 -4.94 2.64 -16.59
CA HIS A 222 -5.47 1.47 -15.88
C HIS A 222 -6.98 1.64 -15.60
N GLU A 223 -7.75 0.55 -15.72
CA GLU A 223 -9.22 0.59 -15.63
C GLU A 223 -9.73 1.22 -14.33
N TRP A 224 -9.02 1.00 -13.22
CA TRP A 224 -9.37 1.55 -11.90
C TRP A 224 -9.01 3.04 -11.74
N SER A 225 -8.25 3.63 -12.66
CA SER A 225 -7.88 5.05 -12.62
C SER A 225 -8.96 5.94 -13.24
N GLY A 226 -9.80 5.41 -14.12
CA GLY A 226 -10.79 6.19 -14.86
C GLY A 226 -10.17 7.20 -15.84
N LYS A 227 -11.03 7.93 -16.56
CA LYS A 227 -10.61 8.78 -17.70
C LYS A 227 -9.86 10.04 -17.30
N GLU A 228 -10.11 10.56 -16.11
CA GLU A 228 -9.52 11.79 -15.59
C GLU A 228 -8.92 11.52 -14.21
N ARG A 229 -7.93 12.32 -13.82
CA ARG A 229 -7.33 12.24 -12.49
C ARG A 229 -8.41 12.38 -11.41
N TRP A 230 -8.25 11.59 -10.35
CA TRP A 230 -9.06 11.63 -9.13
C TRP A 230 -10.54 11.28 -9.32
N VAL A 231 -10.98 10.86 -10.51
CA VAL A 231 -12.42 10.60 -10.78
C VAL A 231 -12.91 9.33 -10.09
N LEU A 232 -12.02 8.35 -9.89
CA LEU A 232 -12.27 7.11 -9.16
C LEU A 232 -11.45 7.06 -7.85
N GLU A 233 -11.12 8.21 -7.26
CA GLU A 233 -10.33 8.28 -6.02
C GLU A 233 -11.07 7.67 -4.83
N ASN A 234 -12.38 7.88 -4.71
CA ASN A 234 -13.22 7.25 -3.68
C ASN A 234 -13.49 5.75 -3.93
N GLU A 235 -12.97 5.19 -5.01
CA GLU A 235 -13.11 3.78 -5.38
C GLU A 235 -11.76 3.07 -5.25
N LEU A 236 -11.16 2.64 -6.38
CA LEU A 236 -9.97 1.79 -6.41
C LEU A 236 -8.79 2.40 -7.17
N SER A 237 -8.84 3.69 -7.54
CA SER A 237 -7.70 4.31 -8.24
C SER A 237 -6.44 4.40 -7.39
N HIS A 238 -6.59 4.59 -6.06
CA HIS A 238 -5.48 4.69 -5.11
C HIS A 238 -4.50 5.84 -5.41
N GLU A 239 -4.91 6.91 -6.10
CA GLU A 239 -4.01 8.03 -6.42
C GLU A 239 -3.54 8.74 -5.13
N LEU A 240 -4.45 8.97 -4.17
CA LEU A 240 -4.07 9.52 -2.85
C LEU A 240 -3.36 8.49 -1.96
N TYR A 241 -3.71 7.21 -2.05
CA TYR A 241 -3.00 6.15 -1.31
C TYR A 241 -1.52 6.07 -1.72
N ASN A 242 -1.25 6.14 -3.02
CA ASN A 242 0.12 6.18 -3.54
C ASN A 242 0.86 7.43 -3.04
N SER A 243 0.18 8.57 -3.02
CA SER A 243 0.74 9.83 -2.51
C SER A 243 1.09 9.72 -1.02
N GLY A 244 0.24 9.10 -0.21
CA GLY A 244 0.51 8.92 1.22
C GLY A 244 1.74 8.07 1.51
N HIS A 245 1.87 6.91 0.86
CA HIS A 245 3.08 6.06 1.00
C HIS A 245 4.34 6.77 0.53
N MET A 246 4.26 7.56 -0.53
CA MET A 246 5.38 8.40 -0.97
C MET A 246 5.79 9.42 0.11
N PHE A 247 4.82 10.07 0.77
CA PHE A 247 5.11 11.06 1.81
C PHE A 247 5.80 10.43 3.02
N GLU A 248 5.34 9.27 3.48
CA GLU A 248 5.98 8.53 4.58
C GLU A 248 7.41 8.13 4.23
N ALA A 249 7.60 7.55 3.04
CA ALA A 249 8.91 7.13 2.56
C ALA A 249 9.89 8.29 2.39
N ALA A 250 9.42 9.43 1.87
CA ALA A 250 10.23 10.63 1.68
C ALA A 250 10.63 11.27 3.02
N ALA A 251 9.71 11.33 3.99
CA ALA A 251 10.01 11.80 5.34
C ALA A 251 11.04 10.89 6.03
N ALA A 252 10.85 9.57 5.99
CA ALA A 252 11.81 8.60 6.53
C ALA A 252 13.20 8.74 5.88
N HIS A 253 13.26 8.89 4.56
CA HIS A 253 14.51 9.07 3.83
C HIS A 253 15.24 10.35 4.22
N PHE A 254 14.52 11.47 4.33
CA PHE A 254 15.11 12.73 4.77
C PHE A 254 15.63 12.66 6.19
N LEU A 255 14.86 12.06 7.12
CA LEU A 255 15.28 11.90 8.52
C LEU A 255 16.51 10.99 8.66
N ALA A 256 16.60 9.93 7.84
CA ALA A 256 17.72 8.99 7.89
C ALA A 256 19.01 9.53 7.28
N THR A 257 18.91 10.36 6.22
CA THR A 257 20.07 10.70 5.37
C THR A 257 20.37 12.20 5.28
N GLY A 258 19.42 13.06 5.64
CA GLY A 258 19.46 14.51 5.39
C GLY A 258 19.29 14.92 3.93
N LYS A 259 19.17 13.97 2.99
CA LYS A 259 19.02 14.26 1.56
C LYS A 259 17.58 14.65 1.22
N ARG A 260 17.46 15.60 0.28
CA ARG A 260 16.17 16.15 -0.15
C ARG A 260 15.68 15.62 -1.50
N ASN A 261 16.38 14.68 -2.11
CA ASN A 261 16.02 14.12 -3.42
C ASN A 261 14.61 13.51 -3.41
N PHE A 262 14.27 12.66 -2.45
CA PHE A 262 12.90 12.11 -2.37
C PHE A 262 11.91 13.12 -1.77
N LEU A 263 12.34 13.90 -0.77
CA LEU A 263 11.53 14.94 -0.15
C LEU A 263 11.02 15.96 -1.17
N ASN A 264 11.85 16.40 -2.12
CA ASN A 264 11.43 17.36 -3.13
C ASN A 264 10.39 16.78 -4.11
N ILE A 265 10.46 15.49 -4.43
CA ILE A 265 9.44 14.80 -5.24
C ILE A 265 8.11 14.78 -4.47
N ALA A 266 8.15 14.37 -3.19
CA ALA A 266 6.98 14.33 -2.32
C ALA A 266 6.35 15.72 -2.13
N LEU A 267 7.15 16.77 -1.87
CA LEU A 267 6.66 18.14 -1.71
C LEU A 267 5.96 18.65 -2.98
N LYS A 268 6.54 18.41 -4.16
CA LYS A 268 5.93 18.81 -5.43
C LYS A 268 4.58 18.12 -5.64
N ASN A 269 4.46 16.85 -5.25
CA ASN A 269 3.20 16.14 -5.28
C ASN A 269 2.20 16.69 -4.25
N ALA A 270 2.63 16.92 -3.01
CA ALA A 270 1.79 17.52 -1.97
C ALA A 270 1.26 18.92 -2.38
N ASP A 271 2.08 19.73 -3.05
CA ASP A 271 1.65 21.02 -3.62
C ASP A 271 0.50 20.86 -4.62
N LEU A 272 0.57 19.83 -5.49
CA LEU A 272 -0.53 19.50 -6.41
C LEU A 272 -1.80 19.09 -5.64
N LEU A 273 -1.66 18.30 -4.57
CA LEU A 273 -2.80 17.90 -3.74
C LEU A 273 -3.47 19.12 -3.09
N VAL A 274 -2.68 20.04 -2.52
CA VAL A 274 -3.18 21.29 -1.94
C VAL A 274 -3.86 22.16 -3.00
N GLN A 275 -3.34 22.18 -4.24
CA GLN A 275 -3.96 22.91 -5.35
C GLN A 275 -5.28 22.27 -5.79
N THR A 276 -5.39 20.94 -5.74
CA THR A 276 -6.51 20.15 -6.27
C THR A 276 -7.67 20.00 -5.27
N PHE A 277 -7.36 19.78 -4.00
CA PHE A 277 -8.33 19.40 -2.96
C PHE A 277 -8.52 20.51 -1.92
N GLY A 278 -9.70 20.57 -1.30
CA GLY A 278 -10.01 21.48 -0.19
C GLY A 278 -11.26 22.35 -0.42
N PRO A 279 -11.53 23.33 0.47
CA PRO A 279 -12.69 24.20 0.37
C PRO A 279 -12.75 24.94 -0.96
N GLY A 280 -13.89 24.85 -1.67
CA GLY A 280 -14.06 25.46 -3.00
C GLY A 280 -13.33 24.73 -4.14
N LYS A 281 -12.74 23.57 -3.86
CA LYS A 281 -12.01 22.72 -4.83
C LYS A 281 -12.64 21.32 -4.87
N ARG A 282 -11.93 20.32 -5.44
CA ARG A 282 -12.42 18.94 -5.49
C ARG A 282 -12.64 18.41 -4.07
N HIS A 283 -13.81 17.85 -3.83
CA HIS A 283 -14.21 17.28 -2.54
C HIS A 283 -14.36 15.76 -2.69
N VAL A 284 -13.24 15.06 -2.65
CA VAL A 284 -13.19 13.59 -2.72
C VAL A 284 -12.30 13.11 -1.57
N ALA A 285 -12.81 12.15 -0.80
CA ALA A 285 -12.04 11.46 0.22
C ALA A 285 -11.30 10.27 -0.41
N PRO A 286 -10.14 9.87 0.13
CA PRO A 286 -9.42 8.71 -0.39
C PRO A 286 -10.27 7.44 -0.26
N GLY A 287 -10.28 6.61 -1.30
CA GLY A 287 -10.89 5.27 -1.26
C GLY A 287 -10.14 4.34 -0.29
N HIS A 288 -8.86 4.63 -0.04
CA HIS A 288 -8.00 3.99 0.95
C HIS A 288 -7.16 5.04 1.68
N GLU A 289 -7.40 5.23 2.98
CA GLU A 289 -6.74 6.24 3.80
C GLU A 289 -5.28 5.87 4.07
N ILE A 290 -4.43 6.90 4.04
CA ILE A 290 -3.01 6.90 4.43
C ILE A 290 -2.42 8.29 4.15
N VAL A 291 -2.95 8.99 3.14
CA VAL A 291 -2.50 10.32 2.72
C VAL A 291 -2.55 11.35 3.85
N GLU A 292 -3.52 11.23 4.76
CA GLU A 292 -3.65 12.07 5.94
C GLU A 292 -2.47 11.90 6.89
N MET A 293 -2.06 10.65 7.12
CA MET A 293 -0.90 10.33 7.96
C MET A 293 0.41 10.73 7.28
N GLY A 294 0.51 10.47 5.98
CA GLY A 294 1.65 10.90 5.16
C GLY A 294 1.85 12.42 5.19
N LEU A 295 0.78 13.20 5.03
CA LEU A 295 0.83 14.66 5.08
C LEU A 295 1.20 15.22 6.45
N VAL A 296 0.86 14.54 7.55
CA VAL A 296 1.29 14.95 8.91
C VAL A 296 2.78 14.68 9.13
N ARG A 297 3.35 13.66 8.47
CA ARG A 297 4.76 13.30 8.55
C ARG A 297 5.67 14.15 7.66
N LEU A 298 5.13 14.70 6.57
CA LEU A 298 5.85 15.52 5.58
C LEU A 298 6.15 16.94 6.10
#